data_AF-A0A2E6IRH1-F1
#
_entry.id   AF-A0A2E6IRH1-F1
#
_cell.length_a   1.000
_cell.length_b   1.000
_cell.length_c   1.000
_cell.angle_alpha   90.00
_cell.angle_beta   90.00
_cell.angle_gamma   90.00
#
_symmetry.space_group_name_H-M   'P 1'
#
loop_
_entity.id
_entity.type
_entity.pdbx_description
1 polymer ?
#
loop_
_entity_poly.entity_id
_entity_poly.type
_entity_poly.pdbx_seq_one_letter_code
_entity_poly.pdbx_strand_id
1 'polypeptide(L)'
;MRALLVGLVMALPMTATAQNPICAPTGEIVAAAVEARKAGQGAEAARAGITEGLESDKAQFIPAVQPIVDWVYELPESDLKKDVAGSWVTQCEAQ
;
A
#
# COMPACT_ATOMS: atom_id res chain seq x y z
N MET A 1 30.17 40.51 -9.53
CA MET A 1 29.36 41.10 -8.45
C MET A 1 28.08 40.31 -8.30
N ARG A 2 27.86 39.74 -7.11
CA ARG A 2 26.57 39.54 -6.40
C ARG A 2 25.31 39.40 -7.29
N ALA A 3 24.57 38.30 -7.21
CA ALA A 3 23.79 38.02 -6.00
C ALA A 3 23.71 36.52 -5.66
N LEU A 4 24.15 36.24 -4.43
CA LEU A 4 23.69 35.11 -3.62
C LEU A 4 22.18 35.27 -3.39
N LEU A 5 21.37 34.34 -3.90
CA LEU A 5 20.01 34.12 -3.41
C LEU A 5 20.05 32.84 -2.57
N VAL A 6 20.53 33.02 -1.33
CA VAL A 6 20.20 32.16 -0.20
C VAL A 6 18.72 32.40 0.07
N GLY A 7 17.88 31.41 -0.18
CA GLY A 7 16.43 31.52 -0.09
C GLY A 7 15.80 30.26 0.48
N LEU A 8 15.97 30.09 1.79
CA LEU A 8 15.06 29.40 2.71
C LEU A 8 14.64 27.98 2.30
N VAL A 9 15.47 26.99 2.66
CA VAL A 9 14.99 25.64 2.93
C VAL A 9 14.03 25.75 4.11
N MET A 10 12.72 25.79 3.82
CA MET A 10 11.70 25.57 4.83
C MET A 10 11.90 24.14 5.30
N ALA A 11 12.60 23.96 6.41
CA ALA A 11 12.51 22.77 7.22
C ALA A 11 11.07 22.73 7.74
N LEU A 12 10.16 22.21 6.92
CA LEU A 12 8.85 21.80 7.38
C LEU A 12 9.13 20.86 8.56
N PRO A 13 8.50 21.09 9.73
CA PRO A 13 8.61 20.13 10.79
C PRO A 13 8.18 18.79 10.18
N MET A 14 9.04 17.78 10.28
CA MET A 14 8.61 16.40 10.13
C MET A 14 7.59 16.21 11.25
N THR A 15 6.33 16.56 10.98
CA THR A 15 5.22 16.15 11.80
C THR A 15 5.32 14.65 11.80
N ALA A 16 5.67 14.07 12.94
CA ALA A 16 5.55 12.65 13.15
C ALA A 16 4.12 12.30 12.74
N THR A 17 3.95 11.69 11.58
CA THR A 17 2.64 11.29 11.09
C THR A 17 2.17 10.26 12.09
N ALA A 18 1.08 10.57 12.79
CA ALA A 18 0.44 9.57 13.64
C ALA A 18 0.14 8.38 12.73
N GLN A 19 0.65 7.20 13.08
CA GLN A 19 0.49 5.99 12.28
C GLN A 19 -0.99 5.81 11.97
N ASN A 20 -1.35 5.99 10.70
CA ASN A 20 -2.73 5.82 10.28
C ASN A 20 -3.04 4.31 10.40
N PRO A 21 -3.96 3.92 11.31
CA PRO A 21 -4.11 2.52 11.72
C PRO A 21 -4.61 1.61 10.58
N ILE A 22 -5.04 2.19 9.45
CA ILE A 22 -5.46 1.45 8.26
C ILE A 22 -4.29 1.03 7.37
N CYS A 23 -3.11 1.66 7.50
CA CYS A 23 -2.02 1.48 6.56
C CYS A 23 -1.42 0.07 6.61
N ALA A 24 -1.12 -0.43 7.81
CA ALA A 24 -0.59 -1.78 7.96
C ALA A 24 -1.60 -2.85 7.50
N PRO A 25 -2.88 -2.86 7.94
CA PRO A 25 -3.85 -3.85 7.47
C PRO A 25 -4.11 -3.82 5.97
N THR A 26 -4.19 -2.63 5.37
CA THR A 26 -4.35 -2.53 3.89
C THR A 26 -3.08 -2.91 3.14
N GLY A 27 -1.90 -2.66 3.72
CA GLY A 27 -0.62 -3.13 3.20
C GLY A 27 -0.48 -4.65 3.20
N GLU A 28 -1.03 -5.34 4.21
CA GLU A 28 -1.10 -6.80 4.23
C GLU A 28 -2.01 -7.35 3.13
N ILE A 29 -3.14 -6.68 2.84
CA ILE A 29 -4.00 -7.02 1.70
C ILE A 29 -3.23 -6.88 0.38
N VAL A 30 -2.46 -5.79 0.22
CA VAL A 30 -1.58 -5.61 -0.96
C VAL A 30 -0.56 -6.74 -1.06
N ALA A 31 0.11 -7.09 0.04
CA ALA A 31 1.08 -8.16 0.07
C ALA A 31 0.46 -9.51 -0.35
N ALA A 32 -0.70 -9.86 0.23
CA ALA A 32 -1.41 -11.09 -0.11
C ALA A 32 -1.84 -11.11 -1.58
N ALA A 33 -2.32 -9.99 -2.12
CA ALA A 33 -2.70 -9.88 -3.53
C ALA A 33 -1.50 -10.04 -4.47
N VAL A 34 -0.34 -9.45 -4.14
CA VAL A 34 0.90 -9.58 -4.92
C VAL A 34 1.38 -11.02 -4.93
N GLU A 35 1.38 -11.70 -3.78
CA GLU A 35 1.80 -13.10 -3.69
C GLU A 35 0.84 -14.03 -4.43
N ALA A 36 -0.47 -13.82 -4.31
CA ALA A 36 -1.46 -14.57 -5.08
C ALA A 36 -1.25 -14.41 -6.60
N ARG A 37 -0.97 -13.18 -7.05
CA ARG A 37 -0.69 -12.91 -8.47
C ARG A 37 0.62 -13.55 -8.93
N LYS A 38 1.69 -13.49 -8.14
CA LYS A 38 2.97 -14.17 -8.44
C LYS A 38 2.80 -15.69 -8.51
N ALA A 39 1.88 -16.25 -7.70
CA ALA A 39 1.52 -17.66 -7.74
C ALA A 39 0.63 -18.05 -8.94
N GLY A 40 0.25 -17.09 -9.80
CA GLY A 40 -0.58 -17.32 -10.98
C GLY A 40 -2.07 -17.43 -10.68
N GLN A 41 -2.53 -17.04 -9.49
CA GLN A 41 -3.95 -17.04 -9.16
C GLN A 41 -4.67 -15.91 -9.92
N GLY A 42 -5.91 -16.16 -10.34
CA GLY A 42 -6.78 -15.12 -10.90
C GLY A 42 -7.27 -14.14 -9.83
N ALA A 43 -7.61 -12.91 -10.23
CA ALA A 43 -8.03 -11.84 -9.31
C ALA A 43 -9.25 -12.23 -8.46
N GLU A 44 -10.21 -12.94 -9.04
CA GLU A 44 -11.40 -13.40 -8.32
C GLU A 44 -11.06 -14.39 -7.20
N ALA A 45 -10.19 -15.36 -7.50
CA ALA A 45 -9.72 -16.33 -6.51
C ALA A 45 -8.89 -15.67 -5.41
N ALA A 46 -8.06 -14.67 -5.76
CA ALA A 46 -7.31 -13.88 -4.79
C ALA A 46 -8.24 -13.08 -3.86
N ARG A 47 -9.26 -12.40 -4.40
CA ARG A 47 -10.26 -11.66 -3.60
C ARG A 47 -10.97 -12.57 -2.60
N ALA A 48 -11.45 -13.72 -3.06
CA ALA A 48 -12.13 -14.69 -2.21
C ALA A 48 -11.20 -15.20 -1.09
N GLY A 49 -10.01 -15.68 -1.45
CA GLY A 49 -9.05 -16.22 -0.48
C GLY A 49 -8.57 -15.18 0.55
N ILE A 50 -8.35 -13.94 0.13
CA ILE A 50 -7.98 -12.85 1.06
C ILE A 50 -9.15 -12.50 1.97
N THR A 51 -10.38 -12.44 1.45
CA THR A 51 -11.57 -12.15 2.25
C THR A 51 -11.82 -13.23 3.30
N GLU A 52 -11.68 -14.51 2.92
CA GLU A 52 -11.84 -15.65 3.82
C GLU A 52 -10.70 -15.77 4.84
N GLY A 53 -9.48 -15.37 4.46
CA GLY A 53 -8.29 -15.40 5.32
C GLY A 53 -8.14 -14.18 6.23
N LEU A 54 -9.03 -13.19 6.16
CA LEU A 54 -9.04 -12.06 7.09
C LEU A 54 -9.57 -12.52 8.46
N GLU A 55 -8.70 -12.46 9.46
CA GLU A 55 -9.04 -12.69 10.85
C GLU A 55 -10.14 -11.72 11.35
N SER A 56 -10.86 -12.13 12.41
CA SER A 56 -12.03 -11.37 12.91
C SER A 56 -11.70 -9.94 13.33
N ASP A 57 -10.49 -9.67 13.82
CA ASP A 57 -10.00 -8.34 14.19
C ASP A 57 -9.71 -7.44 12.96
N LYS A 58 -9.65 -8.02 11.76
CA LYS A 58 -9.43 -7.35 10.48
C LYS A 58 -10.66 -7.36 9.57
N ALA A 59 -11.79 -7.90 10.02
CA ALA A 59 -13.05 -7.96 9.24
C ALA A 59 -13.53 -6.59 8.73
N GLN A 60 -13.24 -5.52 9.47
CA GLN A 60 -13.52 -4.13 9.05
C GLN A 60 -12.82 -3.71 7.74
N PHE A 61 -11.76 -4.42 7.32
CA PHE A 61 -11.02 -4.16 6.09
C PHE A 61 -11.50 -4.98 4.88
N ILE A 62 -12.49 -5.87 5.05
CA ILE A 62 -13.09 -6.64 3.94
C ILE A 62 -13.50 -5.73 2.76
N PRO A 63 -14.14 -4.57 2.96
CA PRO A 63 -14.51 -3.68 1.85
C PRO A 63 -13.31 -3.14 1.05
N ALA A 64 -12.11 -3.13 1.64
CA ALA A 64 -10.88 -2.69 0.97
C ALA A 64 -10.26 -3.79 0.09
N VAL A 65 -10.62 -5.07 0.27
CA VAL A 65 -10.01 -6.18 -0.46
C VAL A 65 -10.21 -6.04 -1.96
N GLN A 66 -11.45 -5.82 -2.42
CA GLN A 66 -11.73 -5.73 -3.84
C GLN A 66 -10.94 -4.61 -4.55
N PRO A 67 -11.04 -3.33 -4.15
CA PRO A 67 -10.33 -2.26 -4.85
C PRO A 67 -8.80 -2.41 -4.79
N ILE A 68 -8.26 -2.97 -3.70
CA ILE A 68 -6.81 -3.21 -3.59
C ILE A 68 -6.38 -4.35 -4.53
N VAL A 69 -7.11 -5.46 -4.56
CA VAL A 69 -6.76 -6.58 -5.45
C VAL A 69 -6.89 -6.16 -6.90
N ASP A 70 -7.95 -5.44 -7.27
CA ASP A 70 -8.16 -4.95 -8.64
C ASP A 70 -6.96 -4.10 -9.08
N TRP A 71 -6.55 -3.14 -8.24
CA TRP A 71 -5.35 -2.33 -8.48
C TRP A 71 -4.07 -3.16 -8.62
N VAL A 72 -3.81 -4.13 -7.73
CA VAL A 72 -2.63 -4.99 -7.81
C VAL A 72 -2.60 -5.80 -9.12
N TYR A 73 -3.75 -6.21 -9.63
CA TYR A 73 -3.84 -6.97 -10.88
C TYR A 73 -3.69 -6.12 -12.15
N GLU A 74 -3.88 -4.80 -12.05
CA GLU A 74 -3.58 -3.84 -13.12
C GLU A 74 -2.10 -3.45 -13.20
N LEU A 75 -1.31 -3.71 -12.15
CA LEU A 75 0.11 -3.36 -12.15
C LEU A 75 0.88 -4.06 -13.28
N PRO A 76 1.89 -3.41 -13.87
CA PRO A 76 2.86 -4.09 -14.72
C PRO A 76 3.52 -5.26 -13.96
N GLU A 77 3.76 -6.39 -14.63
CA GLU A 77 4.42 -7.54 -14.00
C GLU A 77 5.81 -7.21 -13.44
N SER A 78 6.52 -6.25 -14.06
CA SER A 78 7.79 -5.74 -13.57
C SER A 78 7.71 -5.14 -12.17
N ASP A 79 6.55 -4.59 -11.81
CA ASP A 79 6.35 -3.94 -10.52
C ASP A 79 6.08 -4.94 -9.40
N LEU A 80 5.57 -6.13 -9.72
CA LEU A 80 5.40 -7.22 -8.73
C LEU A 80 6.73 -7.70 -8.12
N LYS A 81 7.86 -7.44 -8.79
CA LYS A 81 9.21 -7.76 -8.28
C LYS A 81 9.73 -6.72 -7.28
N LYS A 82 9.04 -5.58 -7.15
CA LYS A 82 9.37 -4.51 -6.21
C LYS A 82 8.63 -4.73 -4.89
N ASP A 83 8.99 -3.94 -3.89
CA ASP A 83 8.27 -3.90 -2.62
C ASP A 83 7.00 -3.03 -2.74
N VAL A 84 5.97 -3.59 -3.37
CA VAL A 84 4.68 -2.91 -3.61
C VAL A 84 3.96 -2.62 -2.28
N ALA A 85 3.96 -3.58 -1.35
CA ALA A 85 3.30 -3.44 -0.04
C ALA A 85 4.01 -2.41 0.85
N GLY A 86 5.34 -2.42 0.93
CA GLY A 86 6.09 -1.41 1.68
C GLY A 86 5.93 -0.01 1.09
N SER A 87 5.89 0.10 -0.25
CA SER A 87 5.60 1.37 -0.95
C SER A 87 4.18 1.86 -0.69
N TRP A 88 3.20 0.95 -0.58
CA TRP A 88 1.83 1.29 -0.20
C TRP A 88 1.77 1.86 1.22
N VAL A 89 2.35 1.15 2.21
CA VAL A 89 2.35 1.58 3.61
C VAL A 89 3.04 2.94 3.75
N THR A 90 4.22 3.10 3.13
CA THR A 90 4.97 4.36 3.16
C THR A 90 4.15 5.54 2.63
N GLN A 91 3.42 5.35 1.53
CA GLN A 91 2.57 6.40 0.97
C GLN A 91 1.32 6.65 1.81
N CYS A 92 0.73 5.61 2.38
CA CYS A 92 -0.44 5.72 3.26
C CYS A 92 -0.11 6.50 4.54
N GLU A 93 1.06 6.28 5.14
CA GLU A 93 1.53 6.98 6.34
C GLU A 93 1.93 8.44 6.09
N ALA A 94 2.11 8.83 4.83
CA ALA A 94 2.43 10.20 4.44
C ALA A 94 1.19 11.09 4.22
N GLN A 95 -0.02 10.54 4.38
CA GLN A 95 -1.29 11.26 4.21
C GLN A 95 -1.81 11.91 5.49
#